data_AF-A0A380ZWD9-F1
#
_entry.id   AF-A0A380ZWD9-F1
#
_cell.length_a   1.000
_cell.length_b   1.000
_cell.length_c   1.000
_cell.angle_alpha   90.00
_cell.angle_beta   90.00
_cell.angle_gamma   90.00
#
_symmetry.space_group_name_H-M   'P 1'
#
loop_
_entity.id
_entity.type
_entity.pdbx_description
1 polymer ?
#
loop_
_entity_poly.entity_id
_entity_poly.type
_entity_poly.pdbx_seq_one_letter_code
_entity_poly.pdbx_strand_id
1 'polypeptide(L)'
;MDRLILNGTDGFPLYTDTLEEAQRAWSIINAFCGIVGDKAIISGCVQTGSHVSDGFIVLNGEVFPFKGGTLGQNIFIKEEITEREFKDKSRKPVFLARIAVFGSSTPDKTYPWADFVRVENLIENNNKHADFEARLQALEAKKSPVPIGLIAIWGKPATEPIPEGWRECTDLRGRFPLGWNPNDVDFNTVGAIGGEKKHRLTIEEMPRHAHGLTVKSNIDGHDAHSGGFDGGRHPFRWHNINTHEQGNGDPHNNMPPYRIIRYIEFVGFN
;
A
#
# COMPACT_ATOMS: atom_id res chain seq x y z
N MET A 1 25.30 -21.72 -41.09
CA MET A 1 26.01 -20.49 -41.44
C MET A 1 26.79 -20.80 -42.69
N ASP A 2 26.59 -20.03 -43.76
CA ASP A 2 27.30 -20.26 -45.02
C ASP A 2 28.79 -19.93 -44.82
N ARG A 3 29.67 -20.75 -45.37
CA ARG A 3 31.12 -20.67 -45.15
C ARG A 3 31.83 -20.47 -46.47
N LEU A 4 32.53 -19.35 -46.60
CA LEU A 4 33.42 -19.09 -47.72
C LEU A 4 34.72 -19.90 -47.57
N ILE A 5 35.05 -20.74 -48.56
CA ILE A 5 36.26 -21.57 -48.55
C ILE A 5 37.22 -21.01 -49.60
N LEU A 6 38.25 -20.28 -49.13
CA LEU A 6 39.20 -19.58 -50.01
C LEU A 6 40.57 -20.27 -50.14
N ASN A 7 40.89 -21.21 -49.25
CA ASN A 7 42.23 -21.83 -49.17
C ASN A 7 42.38 -23.09 -50.03
N GLY A 8 41.64 -23.19 -51.15
CA GLY A 8 41.80 -24.29 -52.09
C GLY A 8 43.17 -24.24 -52.77
N THR A 9 43.83 -25.39 -52.94
CA THR A 9 45.17 -25.50 -53.55
C THR A 9 45.23 -25.04 -55.00
N ASP A 10 44.09 -25.00 -55.68
CA ASP A 10 44.00 -24.72 -57.12
C ASP A 10 43.83 -23.23 -57.45
N GLY A 11 43.88 -22.34 -56.45
CA GLY A 11 43.86 -20.89 -56.64
C GLY A 11 42.49 -20.37 -57.10
N PHE A 12 41.55 -20.22 -56.17
CA PHE A 12 40.25 -19.62 -56.48
C PHE A 12 40.39 -18.09 -56.71
N PRO A 13 39.99 -17.57 -57.88
CA PRO A 13 40.10 -16.14 -58.17
C PRO A 13 39.11 -15.30 -57.34
N LEU A 14 39.59 -14.17 -56.82
CA LEU A 14 38.77 -13.24 -56.03
C LEU A 14 38.03 -12.28 -56.97
N TYR A 15 36.73 -12.50 -57.14
CA TYR A 15 35.83 -11.66 -57.92
C TYR A 15 34.83 -10.93 -57.01
N THR A 16 34.05 -10.02 -57.59
CA THR A 16 33.10 -9.18 -56.86
C THR A 16 31.96 -9.98 -56.21
N ASP A 17 31.52 -11.06 -56.84
CA ASP A 17 30.54 -12.01 -56.32
C ASP A 17 31.05 -12.75 -55.07
N THR A 18 32.34 -13.13 -55.04
CA THR A 18 32.99 -13.72 -53.85
C THR A 18 32.97 -12.75 -52.66
N LEU A 19 33.16 -11.45 -52.93
CA LEU A 19 33.12 -10.40 -51.90
C LEU A 19 31.70 -10.02 -51.49
N GLU A 20 30.73 -10.14 -52.39
CA GLU A 20 29.30 -9.98 -52.09
C GLU A 20 28.84 -11.04 -51.07
N GLU A 21 29.28 -12.29 -51.25
CA GLU A 21 28.99 -13.37 -50.29
C GLU A 21 29.66 -13.12 -48.92
N ALA A 22 30.87 -12.54 -48.91
CA ALA A 22 31.53 -12.12 -47.68
C ALA A 22 30.77 -10.99 -46.97
N GLN A 23 30.25 -10.01 -47.70
CA GLN A 23 29.41 -8.94 -47.15
C GLN A 23 28.09 -9.49 -46.58
N ARG A 24 27.46 -10.44 -47.29
CA ARG A 24 26.25 -11.12 -46.82
C ARG A 24 26.50 -11.86 -45.51
N ALA A 25 27.64 -12.53 -45.36
CA ALA A 25 27.98 -13.21 -44.11
C ALA A 25 28.05 -12.26 -42.90
N TRP A 26 28.52 -11.01 -43.09
CA TRP A 26 28.58 -10.00 -42.01
C TRP A 26 27.20 -9.44 -41.62
N SER A 27 26.19 -9.55 -42.49
CA SER A 27 24.83 -9.10 -42.18
C SER A 27 24.20 -9.84 -40.99
N ILE A 28 24.72 -11.00 -40.60
CA ILE A 28 24.25 -11.73 -39.42
C ILE A 28 24.41 -10.94 -38.11
N ILE A 29 25.32 -9.97 -38.06
CA ILE A 29 25.50 -9.09 -36.90
C ILE A 29 24.20 -8.33 -36.61
N ASN A 30 23.43 -7.99 -37.66
CA ASN A 30 22.14 -7.33 -37.52
C ASN A 30 21.06 -8.22 -36.87
N ALA A 31 21.23 -9.55 -36.87
CA ALA A 31 20.33 -10.43 -36.12
C ALA A 31 20.39 -10.18 -34.60
N PHE A 32 21.55 -9.76 -34.08
CA PHE A 32 21.70 -9.42 -32.66
C PHE A 32 21.03 -8.09 -32.28
N CYS A 33 20.75 -7.21 -33.26
CA CYS A 33 20.00 -5.97 -33.02
C CYS A 33 18.62 -6.23 -32.42
N GLY A 34 17.98 -7.36 -32.75
CA GLY A 34 16.69 -7.74 -32.17
C GLY A 34 16.74 -7.97 -30.66
N ILE A 35 17.90 -8.37 -30.10
CA ILE A 35 18.10 -8.54 -28.66
C ILE A 35 18.30 -7.20 -27.97
N VAL A 36 19.03 -6.30 -28.62
CA VAL A 36 19.40 -4.97 -28.10
C VAL A 36 18.19 -4.02 -28.13
N GLY A 37 17.32 -4.15 -29.13
CA GLY A 37 16.21 -3.24 -29.39
C GLY A 37 16.59 -2.12 -30.36
N ASP A 38 15.56 -1.51 -30.96
CA ASP A 38 15.74 -0.36 -31.84
C ASP A 38 16.08 0.92 -31.05
N LYS A 39 16.77 1.87 -31.70
CA LYS A 39 17.25 3.11 -31.09
C LYS A 39 18.04 2.87 -29.81
N ALA A 40 19.04 2.00 -29.88
CA ALA A 40 19.80 1.60 -28.72
C ALA A 40 21.27 2.03 -28.83
N ILE A 41 21.91 2.38 -27.72
CA ILE A 41 23.34 2.67 -27.66
C ILE A 41 24.05 1.43 -27.11
N ILE A 42 24.89 0.79 -27.94
CA ILE A 42 25.62 -0.44 -27.59
C ILE A 42 26.94 -0.11 -26.90
N SER A 43 27.65 0.92 -27.37
CA SER A 43 28.95 1.31 -26.81
C SER A 43 29.31 2.76 -27.16
N GLY A 44 30.27 3.34 -26.45
CA GLY A 44 30.66 4.74 -26.63
C GLY A 44 29.50 5.70 -26.38
N CYS A 45 29.37 6.79 -27.12
CA CYS A 45 28.31 7.80 -26.96
C CYS A 45 28.17 8.33 -25.52
N VAL A 46 29.30 8.57 -24.84
CA VAL A 46 29.33 9.08 -23.47
C VAL A 46 29.29 10.60 -23.51
N GLN A 47 28.32 11.20 -22.80
CA GLN A 47 28.18 12.64 -22.71
C GLN A 47 29.08 13.20 -21.60
N THR A 48 29.92 14.17 -21.95
CA THR A 48 30.73 14.96 -21.02
C THR A 48 30.48 16.44 -21.28
N GLY A 49 29.66 17.07 -20.42
CA GLY A 49 29.20 18.44 -20.64
C GLY A 49 28.33 18.56 -21.89
N SER A 50 28.76 19.38 -22.86
CA SER A 50 28.11 19.57 -24.16
C SER A 50 28.66 18.68 -25.27
N HIS A 51 29.60 17.78 -24.97
CA HIS A 51 30.22 16.89 -25.94
C HIS A 51 29.75 15.45 -25.72
N VAL A 52 29.57 14.69 -26.80
CA VAL A 52 29.29 13.25 -26.78
C VAL A 52 30.40 12.54 -27.57
N SER A 53 30.97 11.49 -26.99
CA SER A 53 32.02 10.70 -27.64
C SER A 53 31.51 9.90 -28.83
N ASP A 54 32.42 9.40 -29.67
CA ASP A 54 32.11 8.38 -30.68
C ASP A 54 31.57 7.09 -30.02
N GLY A 55 30.89 6.25 -30.80
CA GLY A 55 30.33 4.98 -30.32
C GLY A 55 29.62 4.18 -31.39
N PHE A 56 28.71 3.31 -30.96
CA PHE A 56 27.88 2.47 -31.84
C PHE A 56 26.44 2.46 -31.35
N ILE A 57 25.52 2.59 -32.32
CA ILE A 57 24.08 2.60 -32.07
C ILE A 57 23.37 1.58 -32.95
N VAL A 58 22.19 1.15 -32.52
CA VAL A 58 21.24 0.37 -33.32
C VAL A 58 20.15 1.31 -33.80
N LEU A 59 19.84 1.25 -35.10
CA LEU A 59 18.72 1.95 -35.69
C LEU A 59 18.13 1.14 -36.83
N ASN A 60 16.80 0.98 -36.85
CA ASN A 60 16.06 0.21 -37.84
C ASN A 60 16.61 -1.21 -38.05
N GLY A 61 17.08 -1.85 -36.97
CA GLY A 61 17.63 -3.21 -37.00
C GLY A 61 19.08 -3.33 -37.51
N GLU A 62 19.79 -2.22 -37.71
CA GLU A 62 21.18 -2.21 -38.18
C GLU A 62 22.09 -1.47 -37.19
N VAL A 63 23.34 -1.92 -37.06
CA VAL A 63 24.35 -1.24 -36.24
C VAL A 63 25.05 -0.16 -37.06
N PHE A 64 25.06 1.08 -36.57
CA PHE A 64 25.79 2.19 -37.16
C PHE A 64 26.93 2.66 -36.25
N PRO A 65 28.11 2.97 -36.81
CA PRO A 65 29.09 3.80 -36.10
C PRO A 65 28.48 5.18 -35.89
N PHE A 66 28.59 5.68 -34.66
CA PHE A 66 28.19 7.01 -34.28
C PHE A 66 29.42 7.90 -34.16
N LYS A 67 29.45 8.99 -34.94
CA LYS A 67 30.46 10.04 -34.79
C LYS A 67 29.92 11.10 -33.84
N GLY A 68 30.55 11.18 -32.68
CA GLY A 68 30.25 12.14 -31.65
C GLY A 68 30.64 13.57 -32.02
N GLY A 69 30.38 14.49 -31.10
CA GLY A 69 30.50 15.93 -31.35
C GLY A 69 29.75 16.74 -30.30
N THR A 70 29.39 17.97 -30.65
CA THR A 70 28.50 18.78 -29.81
C THR A 70 27.12 18.13 -29.74
N LEU A 71 26.57 18.02 -28.53
CA LEU A 71 25.26 17.44 -28.27
C LEU A 71 24.19 18.10 -29.14
N GLY A 72 23.56 17.30 -30.01
CA GLY A 72 22.42 17.70 -30.83
C GLY A 72 21.10 17.14 -30.30
N GLN A 73 19.98 17.71 -30.75
CA GLN A 73 18.65 17.20 -30.44
C GLN A 73 18.28 15.96 -31.25
N ASN A 74 18.80 15.88 -32.49
CA ASN A 74 18.46 14.84 -33.45
C ASN A 74 19.72 14.22 -34.03
N ILE A 75 19.57 13.01 -34.54
CA ILE A 75 20.56 12.32 -35.35
C ILE A 75 19.98 11.96 -36.71
N PHE A 76 20.87 11.79 -37.69
CA PHE A 76 20.54 11.19 -38.99
C PHE A 76 21.72 10.33 -39.45
N ILE A 77 21.47 9.45 -40.43
CA ILE A 77 22.52 8.64 -41.05
C ILE A 77 23.11 9.44 -42.21
N LYS A 78 24.38 9.83 -42.08
CA LYS A 78 25.16 10.45 -43.13
C LYS A 78 25.78 9.37 -44.01
N GLU A 79 25.64 9.52 -45.31
CA GLU A 79 26.25 8.64 -46.31
C GLU A 79 27.45 9.34 -46.96
N GLU A 80 28.62 8.72 -46.91
CA GLU A 80 29.85 9.23 -47.52
C GLU A 80 30.35 8.24 -48.58
N ILE A 81 30.33 8.67 -49.84
CA ILE A 81 30.80 7.88 -50.98
C ILE A 81 32.25 8.23 -51.27
N THR A 82 33.11 7.20 -51.31
CA THR A 82 34.48 7.33 -51.79
C THR A 82 34.59 6.79 -53.21
N GLU A 83 34.92 7.67 -54.16
CA GLU A 83 35.15 7.31 -55.55
C GLU A 83 36.62 6.96 -55.82
N ARG A 84 36.84 5.94 -56.64
CA ARG A 84 38.17 5.55 -57.14
C ARG A 84 38.20 5.60 -58.66
N GLU A 85 39.39 5.83 -59.20
CA GLU A 85 39.64 5.76 -60.64
C GLU A 85 39.83 4.31 -61.07
N PHE A 86 39.18 3.94 -62.18
CA PHE A 86 39.25 2.61 -62.79
C PHE A 86 40.22 2.63 -63.97
N LYS A 87 40.57 1.44 -64.50
CA LYS A 87 41.52 1.30 -65.62
C LYS A 87 41.10 2.06 -66.89
N ASP A 88 39.82 2.34 -67.04
CA ASP A 88 39.23 3.14 -68.12
C ASP A 88 39.32 4.68 -67.87
N LYS A 89 40.03 5.10 -66.80
CA LYS A 89 40.13 6.48 -66.30
C LYS A 89 38.82 7.10 -65.82
N SER A 90 37.75 6.31 -65.71
CA SER A 90 36.49 6.77 -65.10
C SER A 90 36.58 6.71 -63.57
N ARG A 91 35.98 7.67 -62.87
CA ARG A 91 35.80 7.60 -61.41
C ARG A 91 34.42 7.01 -61.11
N LYS A 92 34.38 6.00 -60.25
CA LYS A 92 33.15 5.32 -59.84
C LYS A 92 33.12 5.16 -58.32
N PRO A 93 31.93 5.13 -57.69
CA PRO A 93 31.79 4.88 -56.25
C PRO A 93 32.31 3.49 -55.90
N VAL A 94 33.15 3.38 -54.87
CA VAL A 94 33.73 2.10 -54.43
C VAL A 94 33.40 1.79 -52.97
N PHE A 95 33.39 2.79 -52.10
CA PHE A 95 33.04 2.59 -50.69
C PHE A 95 31.91 3.54 -50.29
N LEU A 96 30.93 3.01 -49.57
CA LEU A 96 29.85 3.75 -48.94
C LEU A 96 30.01 3.60 -47.43
N ALA A 97 30.30 4.69 -46.73
CA ALA A 97 30.27 4.72 -45.27
C ALA A 97 28.94 5.32 -44.80
N ARG A 98 28.23 4.60 -43.92
CA ARG A 98 26.99 5.06 -43.29
C ARG A 98 27.27 5.30 -41.82
N ILE A 99 27.23 6.58 -41.41
CA ILE A 99 27.65 7.00 -40.08
C ILE A 99 26.54 7.83 -39.46
N ALA A 100 26.14 7.49 -38.24
CA ALA A 100 25.19 8.29 -37.48
C ALA A 100 25.90 9.53 -36.93
N VAL A 101 25.32 10.70 -37.17
CA VAL A 101 25.87 12.00 -36.71
C VAL A 101 24.75 12.87 -36.17
N PHE A 102 25.09 13.82 -35.29
CA PHE A 102 24.14 14.85 -34.88
C PHE A 102 23.77 15.76 -36.04
N GLY A 103 22.49 16.09 -36.15
CA GLY A 103 21.93 16.96 -37.17
C GLY A 103 20.54 16.53 -37.57
N SER A 104 20.03 17.17 -38.63
CA SER A 104 18.72 16.85 -39.20
C SER A 104 18.86 16.66 -40.71
N SER A 105 18.03 15.78 -41.25
CA SER A 105 17.88 15.56 -42.70
C SER A 105 16.41 15.80 -43.06
N THR A 106 15.83 14.94 -43.90
CA THR A 106 14.37 14.91 -44.10
C THR A 106 13.65 14.38 -42.86
N PRO A 107 12.38 14.72 -42.64
CA PRO A 107 11.63 14.29 -41.45
C PRO A 107 11.61 12.78 -41.22
N ASP A 108 11.57 11.98 -42.29
CA ASP A 108 11.59 10.50 -42.27
C ASP A 108 12.97 9.90 -41.95
N LYS A 109 14.04 10.70 -42.04
CA LYS A 109 15.43 10.27 -41.79
C LYS A 109 16.06 10.97 -40.59
N THR A 110 15.26 11.68 -39.81
CA THR A 110 15.69 12.43 -38.63
C THR A 110 15.10 11.77 -37.40
N TYR A 111 15.96 11.39 -36.46
CA TYR A 111 15.57 10.64 -35.26
C TYR A 111 15.93 11.45 -34.02
N PRO A 112 14.99 11.63 -33.07
CA PRO A 112 15.30 12.31 -31.82
C PRO A 112 16.40 11.57 -31.05
N TRP A 113 17.43 12.27 -30.60
CA TRP A 113 18.49 11.68 -29.78
C TRP A 113 17.96 11.17 -28.44
N ALA A 114 16.92 11.82 -27.90
CA ALA A 114 16.27 11.43 -26.65
C ALA A 114 15.59 10.05 -26.71
N ASP A 115 15.29 9.54 -27.91
CA ASP A 115 14.74 8.19 -28.08
C ASP A 115 15.81 7.10 -27.91
N PHE A 116 17.11 7.47 -27.95
CA PHE A 116 18.20 6.52 -27.88
C PHE A 116 18.52 6.14 -26.44
N VAL A 117 18.34 4.87 -26.10
CA VAL A 117 18.56 4.35 -24.75
C VAL A 117 19.82 3.49 -24.71
N ARG A 118 20.65 3.69 -23.69
CA ARG A 118 21.81 2.82 -23.46
C ARG A 118 21.37 1.44 -23.01
N VAL A 119 21.91 0.42 -23.67
CA VAL A 119 21.76 -0.95 -23.20
C VAL A 119 22.71 -1.20 -22.05
N GLU A 120 22.13 -1.62 -20.93
CA GLU A 120 22.89 -2.05 -19.76
C GLU A 120 23.46 -3.44 -20.01
N ASN A 121 24.68 -3.68 -19.51
CA ASN A 121 25.29 -4.99 -19.67
C ASN A 121 24.64 -6.02 -18.71
N LEU A 122 24.85 -7.30 -19.00
CA LEU A 122 24.27 -8.39 -18.21
C LEU A 122 24.69 -8.36 -16.73
N ILE A 123 25.88 -7.85 -16.42
CA ILE A 123 26.37 -7.76 -15.04
C ILE A 123 25.57 -6.69 -14.28
N GLU A 124 25.37 -5.51 -14.88
CA GLU A 124 24.57 -4.42 -14.31
C GLU A 124 23.11 -4.84 -14.11
N ASN A 125 22.51 -5.50 -15.10
CA ASN A 125 21.16 -6.02 -14.99
C ASN A 125 21.03 -7.04 -13.84
N ASN A 126 21.97 -7.97 -13.73
CA ASN A 126 21.96 -8.95 -12.62
C ASN A 126 22.06 -8.27 -11.25
N ASN A 127 22.85 -7.20 -11.13
CA ASN A 127 22.95 -6.44 -9.88
C ASN A 127 21.62 -5.74 -9.53
N LYS A 128 20.91 -5.19 -10.51
CA LYS A 128 19.58 -4.61 -10.29
C LYS A 128 18.55 -5.66 -9.89
N HIS A 129 18.58 -6.82 -10.53
CA HIS A 129 17.70 -7.93 -10.15
C HIS A 129 17.95 -8.37 -8.70
N ALA A 130 19.21 -8.50 -8.28
CA ALA A 130 19.55 -8.81 -6.90
C ALA A 130 19.07 -7.73 -5.89
N ASP A 131 19.17 -6.45 -6.24
CA ASP A 131 18.63 -5.35 -5.41
C ASP A 131 17.10 -5.44 -5.29
N PHE A 132 16.40 -5.67 -6.39
CA PHE A 132 14.95 -5.82 -6.37
C PHE A 132 14.51 -7.02 -5.52
N GLU A 133 15.19 -8.16 -5.64
CA GLU A 133 14.93 -9.34 -4.82
C GLU A 133 15.16 -9.05 -3.33
N ALA A 134 16.25 -8.36 -2.97
CA ALA A 134 16.52 -7.98 -1.59
C ALA A 134 15.45 -7.04 -1.02
N ARG A 135 14.97 -6.08 -1.83
CA ARG A 135 13.90 -5.16 -1.44
C ARG A 135 12.56 -5.87 -1.26
N LEU A 136 12.24 -6.84 -2.11
CA LEU A 136 11.04 -7.67 -1.99
C LEU A 136 11.08 -8.50 -0.71
N GLN A 137 12.20 -9.20 -0.45
CA GLN A 137 12.37 -9.97 0.78
C GLN A 137 12.27 -9.08 2.03
N ALA A 138 12.82 -7.86 2.00
CA ALA A 138 12.71 -6.92 3.10
C ALA A 138 11.26 -6.45 3.36
N LEU A 139 10.46 -6.30 2.30
CA LEU A 139 9.03 -5.96 2.41
C LEU A 139 8.20 -7.14 2.91
N GLU A 140 8.46 -8.35 2.41
CA GLU A 140 7.78 -9.57 2.86
C GLU A 140 8.10 -9.90 4.33
N ALA A 141 9.35 -9.68 4.75
CA ALA A 141 9.76 -9.87 6.15
C ALA A 141 9.21 -8.79 7.09
N LYS A 142 8.72 -7.67 6.57
CA LYS A 142 8.15 -6.59 7.37
C LYS A 142 6.76 -7.01 7.86
N LYS A 143 6.74 -7.66 9.02
CA LYS A 143 5.50 -7.98 9.74
C LYS A 143 4.62 -6.74 9.86
N SER A 144 3.32 -6.90 9.59
CA SER A 144 2.33 -5.84 9.81
C SER A 144 2.53 -5.23 11.20
N PRO A 145 2.52 -3.90 11.37
CA PRO A 145 2.62 -3.27 12.68
C PRO A 145 1.42 -3.62 13.57
N VAL A 146 0.34 -4.13 12.98
CA VAL A 146 -0.85 -4.57 13.69
C VAL A 146 -0.74 -6.08 13.95
N PRO A 147 -0.66 -6.51 15.23
CA PRO A 147 -0.65 -7.94 15.55
C PRO A 147 -2.02 -8.57 15.31
N ILE A 148 -2.02 -9.82 14.84
CA ILE A 148 -3.25 -10.62 14.69
C ILE A 148 -3.91 -10.77 16.07
N GLY A 149 -5.23 -10.56 16.12
CA GLY A 149 -6.04 -10.56 17.34
C GLY A 149 -6.19 -9.20 18.02
N LEU A 150 -5.56 -8.13 17.50
CA LEU A 150 -5.77 -6.78 18.03
C LEU A 150 -7.24 -6.37 17.85
N ILE A 151 -7.90 -5.99 18.94
CA ILE A 151 -9.24 -5.38 18.91
C ILE A 151 -9.08 -3.86 18.90
N ALA A 152 -9.75 -3.19 17.96
CA ALA A 152 -9.76 -1.74 17.83
C ALA A 152 -11.19 -1.18 17.82
N ILE A 153 -11.31 0.08 18.21
CA ILE A 153 -12.55 0.87 18.11
C ILE A 153 -12.71 1.38 16.68
N TRP A 154 -13.82 1.03 16.05
CA TRP A 154 -14.19 1.48 14.71
C TRP A 154 -15.33 2.50 14.77
N GLY A 155 -14.95 3.78 14.66
CA GLY A 155 -15.87 4.92 14.79
C GLY A 155 -16.67 5.26 13.54
N LYS A 156 -16.54 4.49 12.45
CA LYS A 156 -17.27 4.73 11.18
C LYS A 156 -18.68 4.14 11.22
N PRO A 157 -19.67 4.77 10.55
CA PRO A 157 -21.05 4.30 10.52
C PRO A 157 -21.15 2.87 9.94
N ALA A 158 -22.23 2.15 10.26
CA ALA A 158 -22.42 0.77 9.80
C ALA A 158 -22.42 0.60 8.27
N THR A 159 -22.73 1.68 7.53
CA THR A 159 -22.66 1.73 6.06
C THR A 159 -21.23 1.65 5.53
N GLU A 160 -20.24 2.05 6.32
CA GLU A 160 -18.83 1.91 5.95
C GLU A 160 -18.40 0.45 6.14
N PRO A 161 -17.86 -0.20 5.09
CA PRO A 161 -17.35 -1.55 5.20
C PRO A 161 -16.20 -1.63 6.21
N ILE A 162 -16.03 -2.79 6.82
CA ILE A 162 -14.88 -3.06 7.68
C ILE A 162 -13.63 -3.16 6.78
N PRO A 163 -12.50 -2.53 7.15
CA PRO A 163 -11.28 -2.59 6.34
C PRO A 163 -10.81 -4.02 6.07
N GLU A 164 -10.12 -4.23 4.96
CA GLU A 164 -9.52 -5.52 4.61
C GLU A 164 -8.55 -5.99 5.72
N GLY A 165 -8.57 -7.29 5.98
CA GLY A 165 -7.82 -7.92 7.06
C GLY A 165 -8.39 -7.69 8.46
N TRP A 166 -9.57 -7.07 8.57
CA TRP A 166 -10.32 -6.95 9.82
C TRP A 166 -11.68 -7.63 9.71
N ARG A 167 -12.22 -8.04 10.86
CA ARG A 167 -13.62 -8.48 10.99
C ARG A 167 -14.28 -7.84 12.20
N GLU A 168 -15.61 -7.89 12.27
CA GLU A 168 -16.31 -7.43 13.46
C GLU A 168 -15.99 -8.33 14.67
N CYS A 169 -15.66 -7.73 15.81
CA CYS A 169 -15.49 -8.44 17.06
C CYS A 169 -16.86 -8.61 17.73
N THR A 170 -17.52 -9.73 17.45
CA THR A 170 -18.92 -9.95 17.86
C THR A 170 -19.10 -10.18 19.35
N ASP A 171 -18.05 -10.63 20.05
CA ASP A 171 -18.08 -10.92 21.49
C ASP A 171 -18.31 -9.66 22.33
N LEU A 172 -17.91 -8.49 21.81
CA LEU A 172 -18.06 -7.19 22.47
C LEU A 172 -19.36 -6.45 22.12
N ARG A 173 -20.28 -7.06 21.37
CA ARG A 173 -21.57 -6.42 21.02
C ARG A 173 -22.37 -6.07 22.28
N GLY A 174 -22.61 -4.78 22.49
CA GLY A 174 -23.37 -4.28 23.63
C GLY A 174 -22.68 -4.48 24.99
N ARG A 175 -21.37 -4.76 25.00
CA ARG A 175 -20.56 -4.92 26.20
C ARG A 175 -19.55 -3.79 26.33
N PHE A 176 -19.26 -3.43 27.56
CA PHE A 176 -18.17 -2.52 27.88
C PHE A 176 -16.91 -3.35 28.19
N PRO A 177 -15.80 -3.19 27.45
CA PRO A 177 -14.58 -3.92 27.73
C PRO A 177 -13.95 -3.38 29.02
N LEU A 178 -13.65 -4.29 29.95
CA LEU A 178 -12.97 -3.99 31.20
C LEU A 178 -11.56 -4.59 31.18
N GLY A 179 -10.59 -3.87 31.72
CA GLY A 179 -9.20 -4.34 31.77
C GLY A 179 -9.06 -5.56 32.67
N TRP A 180 -8.37 -6.58 32.18
CA TRP A 180 -8.01 -7.75 33.00
C TRP A 180 -7.09 -7.34 34.15
N ASN A 181 -7.41 -7.78 35.36
CA ASN A 181 -6.59 -7.59 36.54
C ASN A 181 -6.42 -8.92 37.29
N PRO A 182 -5.25 -9.59 37.21
CA PRO A 182 -5.04 -10.88 37.86
C PRO A 182 -5.12 -10.84 39.39
N ASN A 183 -4.98 -9.67 40.00
CA ASN A 183 -5.00 -9.50 41.45
C ASN A 183 -6.40 -9.14 42.00
N ASP A 184 -7.41 -9.08 41.14
CA ASP A 184 -8.78 -8.75 41.50
C ASP A 184 -9.67 -9.97 41.26
N VAL A 185 -10.37 -10.43 42.29
CA VAL A 185 -11.22 -11.63 42.21
C VAL A 185 -12.34 -11.49 41.19
N ASP A 186 -12.82 -10.28 40.95
CA ASP A 186 -13.92 -10.02 40.02
C ASP A 186 -13.41 -9.91 38.56
N PHE A 187 -12.13 -9.57 38.35
CA PHE A 187 -11.55 -9.25 37.04
C PHE A 187 -10.33 -10.11 36.65
N ASN A 188 -10.07 -11.22 37.35
CA ASN A 188 -8.91 -12.09 37.12
C ASN A 188 -9.07 -13.08 35.94
N THR A 189 -10.28 -13.20 35.38
CA THR A 189 -10.58 -14.17 34.32
C THR A 189 -10.86 -13.47 33.00
N VAL A 190 -9.97 -13.65 32.01
CA VAL A 190 -10.15 -13.10 30.65
C VAL A 190 -11.38 -13.73 30.00
N GLY A 191 -12.25 -12.88 29.42
CA GLY A 191 -13.50 -13.33 28.77
C GLY A 191 -14.67 -13.52 29.72
N ALA A 192 -14.50 -13.30 31.04
CA ALA A 192 -15.62 -13.23 31.96
C ALA A 192 -16.61 -12.13 31.56
N ILE A 193 -17.90 -12.38 31.78
CA ILE A 193 -18.98 -11.45 31.44
C ILE A 193 -19.79 -11.10 32.69
N GLY A 194 -20.25 -9.86 32.77
CA GLY A 194 -21.08 -9.38 33.89
C GLY A 194 -21.72 -8.02 33.59
N GLY A 195 -22.28 -7.42 34.62
CA GLY A 195 -22.93 -6.11 34.58
C GLY A 195 -24.41 -6.13 34.19
N GLU A 196 -25.11 -5.04 34.49
CA GLU A 196 -26.56 -4.89 34.28
C GLU A 196 -26.86 -3.54 33.60
N LYS A 197 -27.75 -3.53 32.61
CA LYS A 197 -28.20 -2.29 31.94
C LYS A 197 -29.15 -1.47 32.81
N LYS A 198 -30.01 -2.15 33.55
CA LYS A 198 -30.93 -1.57 34.52
C LYS A 198 -30.82 -2.35 35.82
N HIS A 199 -30.88 -1.64 36.93
CA HIS A 199 -30.77 -2.23 38.25
C HIS A 199 -32.00 -1.87 39.09
N ARG A 200 -32.54 -2.86 39.81
CA ARG A 200 -33.67 -2.68 40.74
C ARG A 200 -33.14 -2.77 42.15
N LEU A 201 -33.28 -1.69 42.91
CA LEU A 201 -32.84 -1.64 44.30
C LEU A 201 -33.48 -2.78 45.11
N THR A 202 -32.64 -3.45 45.88
CA THR A 202 -33.01 -4.47 46.85
C THR A 202 -33.15 -3.86 48.25
N ILE A 203 -33.71 -4.62 49.18
CA ILE A 203 -33.82 -4.19 50.59
C ILE A 203 -32.44 -3.94 51.20
N GLU A 204 -31.43 -4.73 50.83
CA GLU A 204 -30.05 -4.61 51.34
C GLU A 204 -29.36 -3.32 50.86
N GLU A 205 -29.78 -2.78 49.73
CA GLU A 205 -29.25 -1.54 49.16
C GLU A 205 -29.97 -0.28 49.67
N MET A 206 -31.01 -0.43 50.50
CA MET A 206 -31.71 0.71 51.10
C MET A 206 -30.87 1.34 52.23
N PRO A 207 -30.61 2.66 52.18
CA PRO A 207 -30.00 3.34 53.32
C PRO A 207 -30.84 3.18 54.58
N ARG A 208 -30.16 3.04 55.73
CA ARG A 208 -30.82 3.08 57.03
C ARG A 208 -31.51 4.43 57.19
N HIS A 209 -32.83 4.40 57.39
CA HIS A 209 -33.65 5.59 57.57
C HIS A 209 -34.64 5.39 58.72
N ALA A 210 -35.17 6.49 59.25
CA ALA A 210 -36.22 6.50 60.26
C ALA A 210 -37.16 7.68 60.02
N HIS A 211 -38.43 7.52 60.37
CA HIS A 211 -39.42 8.58 60.27
C HIS A 211 -39.91 8.96 61.68
N GLY A 212 -39.88 10.26 61.99
CA GLY A 212 -40.54 10.81 63.17
C GLY A 212 -41.94 11.28 62.80
N LEU A 213 -42.96 10.76 63.46
CA LEU A 213 -44.34 11.23 63.32
C LEU A 213 -44.80 11.81 64.65
N THR A 214 -45.12 13.11 64.67
CA THR A 214 -45.75 13.77 65.81
C THR A 214 -47.22 14.03 65.46
N VAL A 215 -48.11 13.20 65.99
CA VAL A 215 -49.57 13.39 65.86
C VAL A 215 -50.11 14.10 67.09
N LYS A 216 -50.69 15.30 66.91
CA LYS A 216 -51.63 15.88 67.88
C LYS A 216 -53.03 15.39 67.52
N SER A 217 -53.59 14.49 68.32
CA SER A 217 -55.00 14.15 68.21
C SER A 217 -55.80 15.04 69.15
N ASN A 218 -56.71 15.86 68.59
CA ASN A 218 -57.89 16.30 69.32
C ASN A 218 -58.96 15.27 69.00
N ILE A 219 -59.40 14.48 69.98
CA ILE A 219 -60.59 13.65 69.82
C ILE A 219 -61.78 14.61 69.93
N ASP A 220 -62.18 15.21 68.82
CA ASP A 220 -63.45 15.94 68.75
C ASP A 220 -64.38 15.19 67.80
N GLY A 221 -65.24 14.38 68.40
CA GLY A 221 -66.24 13.60 67.68
C GLY A 221 -67.06 12.64 68.53
N HIS A 222 -67.37 13.00 69.79
CA HIS A 222 -68.68 12.82 70.43
C HIS A 222 -68.60 13.38 71.85
N ASP A 223 -69.42 14.40 72.08
CA ASP A 223 -69.79 15.01 73.36
C ASP A 223 -68.66 15.34 74.33
N ALA A 224 -68.43 16.65 74.44
CA ALA A 224 -67.65 17.29 75.47
C ALA A 224 -67.80 16.58 76.82
N HIS A 225 -66.70 16.08 77.37
CA HIS A 225 -66.37 16.19 78.79
C HIS A 225 -64.86 16.02 78.98
N SER A 226 -64.23 17.09 79.47
CA SER A 226 -62.95 17.12 80.19
C SER A 226 -61.73 16.57 79.42
N GLY A 227 -60.77 17.36 78.95
CA GLY A 227 -60.11 18.39 79.74
C GLY A 227 -59.49 17.78 81.01
N GLY A 228 -58.20 17.45 80.98
CA GLY A 228 -57.41 17.39 82.20
C GLY A 228 -56.63 16.10 82.45
N PHE A 229 -55.36 16.32 82.82
CA PHE A 229 -54.64 15.53 83.80
C PHE A 229 -55.55 15.13 84.98
N ASP A 230 -55.25 13.99 85.58
CA ASP A 230 -55.89 13.35 86.74
C ASP A 230 -57.15 12.50 86.49
N GLY A 231 -56.94 11.17 86.62
CA GLY A 231 -57.82 10.38 87.50
C GLY A 231 -58.81 9.38 86.89
N GLY A 232 -58.91 9.22 85.57
CA GLY A 232 -59.87 8.29 84.93
C GLY A 232 -59.21 7.14 84.18
N ARG A 233 -59.66 5.88 84.41
CA ARG A 233 -59.19 4.67 83.70
C ARG A 233 -59.60 4.67 82.22
N HIS A 234 -58.91 5.45 81.40
CA HIS A 234 -58.96 5.34 79.94
C HIS A 234 -57.71 4.59 79.46
N PRO A 235 -57.80 3.33 79.00
CA PRO A 235 -56.63 2.64 78.46
C PRO A 235 -56.19 3.34 77.17
N PHE A 236 -54.99 3.91 77.16
CA PHE A 236 -54.35 4.38 75.93
C PHE A 236 -54.25 3.21 74.93
N ARG A 237 -54.91 3.32 73.78
CA ARG A 237 -54.75 2.35 72.68
C ARG A 237 -53.71 2.88 71.70
N TRP A 238 -52.59 2.19 71.60
CA TRP A 238 -51.57 2.44 70.57
C TRP A 238 -52.14 2.15 69.19
N HIS A 239 -52.04 3.12 68.28
CA HIS A 239 -52.38 2.93 66.86
C HIS A 239 -51.10 3.07 66.05
N ASN A 240 -50.79 2.05 65.24
CA ASN A 240 -49.77 2.15 64.21
C ASN A 240 -50.35 2.96 63.05
N ILE A 241 -49.76 4.12 62.76
CA ILE A 241 -50.09 4.92 61.58
C ILE A 241 -49.00 4.66 60.57
N ASN A 242 -49.33 3.93 59.51
CA ASN A 242 -48.44 3.75 58.38
C ASN A 242 -48.57 4.95 57.44
N THR A 243 -47.46 5.40 56.86
CA THR A 243 -47.51 6.30 55.71
C THR A 243 -47.97 5.52 54.47
N HIS A 244 -48.33 6.24 53.41
CA HIS A 244 -48.48 5.61 52.10
C HIS A 244 -47.13 5.12 51.61
N GLU A 245 -47.12 4.02 50.87
CA GLU A 245 -45.95 3.55 50.15
C GLU A 245 -45.50 4.60 49.14
N GLN A 246 -44.19 4.81 49.03
CA GLN A 246 -43.58 5.73 48.07
C GLN A 246 -42.50 4.99 47.29
N GLY A 247 -42.44 5.26 45.98
CA GLY A 247 -41.56 4.56 45.03
C GLY A 247 -42.24 3.34 44.40
N ASN A 248 -42.12 3.22 43.08
CA ASN A 248 -42.72 2.11 42.32
C ASN A 248 -41.82 0.86 42.26
N GLY A 249 -40.60 0.97 42.78
CA GLY A 249 -39.58 -0.08 42.66
C GLY A 249 -39.22 -0.37 41.20
N ASP A 250 -39.36 0.59 40.29
CA ASP A 250 -38.96 0.42 38.90
C ASP A 250 -37.43 0.39 38.78
N PRO A 251 -36.85 -0.50 37.95
CA PRO A 251 -35.42 -0.51 37.71
C PRO A 251 -34.93 0.80 37.08
N HIS A 252 -33.84 1.36 37.60
CA HIS A 252 -33.23 2.58 37.05
C HIS A 252 -32.12 2.25 36.05
N ASN A 253 -31.78 3.21 35.19
CA ASN A 253 -30.64 3.09 34.27
C ASN A 253 -29.33 2.95 35.06
N ASN A 254 -28.49 1.99 34.67
CA ASN A 254 -27.14 1.78 35.22
C ASN A 254 -26.04 2.05 34.17
N MET A 255 -26.40 2.51 32.98
CA MET A 255 -25.44 2.84 31.92
C MET A 255 -24.97 4.30 32.05
N PRO A 256 -23.65 4.57 32.06
CA PRO A 256 -23.13 5.93 31.92
C PRO A 256 -23.46 6.49 30.53
N PRO A 257 -23.35 7.82 30.28
CA PRO A 257 -23.46 8.37 28.94
C PRO A 257 -22.55 7.63 27.95
N TYR A 258 -23.10 7.17 26.82
CA TYR A 258 -22.39 6.32 25.86
C TYR A 258 -22.64 6.72 24.41
N ARG A 259 -21.73 6.28 23.53
CA ARG A 259 -21.88 6.33 22.06
C ARG A 259 -21.71 4.93 21.50
N ILE A 260 -22.62 4.54 20.61
CA ILE A 260 -22.54 3.23 19.93
C ILE A 260 -21.50 3.32 18.81
N ILE A 261 -20.52 2.41 18.87
CA ILE A 261 -19.42 2.21 17.93
C ILE A 261 -19.22 0.71 17.74
N ARG A 262 -18.53 0.31 16.66
CA ARG A 262 -18.18 -1.10 16.42
C ARG A 262 -16.82 -1.41 17.02
N TYR A 263 -16.65 -2.61 17.56
CA TYR A 263 -15.35 -3.20 17.80
C TYR A 263 -14.99 -4.08 16.60
N ILE A 264 -13.76 -3.97 16.12
CA ILE A 264 -13.23 -4.79 15.03
C ILE A 264 -11.94 -5.46 15.47
N GLU A 265 -11.64 -6.64 14.94
CA GLU A 265 -10.42 -7.38 15.24
C GLU A 265 -9.61 -7.66 13.98
N PHE A 266 -8.28 -7.50 14.08
CA PHE A 266 -7.37 -7.75 12.98
C PHE A 266 -7.13 -9.25 12.84
N VAL A 267 -7.42 -9.80 11.66
CA VAL A 267 -7.26 -11.23 11.33
C VAL A 267 -6.10 -11.51 10.39
N GLY A 268 -5.41 -10.47 9.92
CA GLY A 268 -4.35 -10.56 8.92
C GLY A 268 -4.86 -10.25 7.51
N PHE A 269 -3.95 -9.82 6.65
CA PHE A 269 -4.21 -9.79 5.21
C PHE A 269 -4.09 -11.23 4.68
N ASN A 270 -4.99 -11.61 3.78
CA ASN A 270 -4.88 -12.90 3.09
C ASN A 270 -3.66 -12.92 2.16
#